data_AF-A0A5Q2NRG6-F1
#
_entry.id   AF-A0A5Q2NRG6-F1
#
_cell.length_a   1.000
_cell.length_b   1.000
_cell.length_c   1.000
_cell.angle_alpha   90.00
_cell.angle_beta   90.00
_cell.angle_gamma   90.00
#
_symmetry.space_group_name_H-M   'P 1'
#
loop_
_entity.id
_entity.type
_entity.pdbx_description
1 polymer ?
#
loop_
_entity_poly.entity_id
_entity_poly.type
_entity_poly.pdbx_seq_one_letter_code
_entity_poly.pdbx_strand_id
1 'polypeptide(L)'
;MKLIRRVSANQGTLDSLVEPMRRVSANQGTLDSLVELMRRVSVNQGTFDSLVGPSGRVSANQGTLDSLVELMRRVSVNQGTLDSLVEPMQRVYACEGTIESLVEPMRRIYAGEGTLDSLVGPSGRVSANQGTLDSLVEPVRRVSANQGTIDSLVEPMRRVYAGEGTLDSLVVPVRTNR
;
A
#
# COMPACT_ATOMS: atom_id res chain seq x y z
N MET A 1 1.63 -1.01 -30.67
CA MET A 1 1.28 -0.03 -29.62
C MET A 1 2.42 0.96 -29.44
N LYS A 2 2.09 2.25 -29.34
CA LYS A 2 3.07 3.32 -29.16
C LYS A 2 3.20 3.60 -27.67
N LEU A 3 4.37 3.34 -27.07
CA LEU A 3 4.62 3.67 -25.67
C LEU A 3 4.68 5.19 -25.48
N ILE A 4 3.77 5.75 -24.70
CA ILE A 4 3.82 7.15 -24.31
C ILE A 4 4.87 7.34 -23.21
N ARG A 5 5.79 8.29 -23.41
CA ARG A 5 6.94 8.48 -22.51
C ARG A 5 6.56 9.13 -21.18
N ARG A 6 5.66 10.11 -21.20
CA ARG A 6 5.23 10.86 -20.01
C ARG A 6 3.89 11.55 -20.27
N VAL A 7 3.01 11.50 -19.28
CA VAL A 7 1.84 12.38 -19.15
C VAL A 7 1.89 13.04 -17.78
N SER A 8 1.45 14.30 -17.68
CA SER A 8 1.40 14.98 -16.39
C SER A 8 0.28 16.01 -16.32
N ALA A 9 -0.47 16.01 -15.21
CA ALA A 9 -1.34 17.10 -14.79
C ALA A 9 -0.64 17.92 -13.71
N ASN A 10 -0.68 19.25 -13.82
CA ASN A 10 -0.06 20.17 -12.85
C ASN A 10 -1.08 20.98 -12.06
N GLN A 11 -2.21 21.33 -12.69
CA GLN A 11 -3.43 21.87 -12.10
C GLN A 11 -4.54 21.44 -13.07
N GLY A 12 -5.63 20.88 -12.56
CA GLY A 12 -6.73 20.34 -13.37
C GLY A 12 -6.73 18.82 -13.48
N THR A 13 -7.58 18.31 -14.37
CA THR A 13 -7.97 16.91 -14.45
C THR A 13 -7.47 16.25 -15.74
N LEU A 14 -7.01 15.00 -15.63
CA LEU A 14 -6.85 14.10 -16.77
C LEU A 14 -7.84 12.94 -16.59
N ASP A 15 -8.88 12.93 -17.42
CA ASP A 15 -9.98 11.97 -17.33
C ASP A 15 -9.50 10.52 -17.52
N SER A 16 -9.34 10.07 -18.76
CA SER A 16 -9.00 8.67 -19.04
C SER A 16 -7.80 8.53 -19.95
N LEU A 17 -6.83 7.74 -19.50
CA LEU A 17 -5.64 7.38 -20.25
C LEU A 17 -5.58 5.86 -20.45
N VAL A 18 -5.76 5.42 -21.70
CA VAL A 18 -5.98 4.01 -22.08
C VAL A 18 -4.83 3.38 -22.88
N GLU A 19 -3.64 3.96 -22.81
CA GLU A 19 -2.46 3.52 -23.58
C GLU A 19 -1.29 3.18 -22.65
N PRO A 20 -0.40 2.24 -23.03
CA PRO A 20 0.78 1.95 -22.24
C PRO A 20 1.65 3.18 -22.02
N MET A 21 2.02 3.41 -20.76
CA MET A 21 2.73 4.61 -20.34
C MET A 21 3.95 4.31 -19.49
N ARG A 22 5.04 5.03 -19.80
CA ARG A 22 6.26 4.92 -18.98
C ARG A 22 6.13 5.70 -17.66
N ARG A 23 5.45 6.85 -17.66
CA ARG A 23 5.28 7.72 -16.49
C ARG A 23 3.97 8.51 -16.58
N VAL A 24 3.19 8.49 -15.51
CA VAL A 24 2.07 9.42 -15.30
C VAL A 24 2.29 10.14 -13.98
N SER A 25 2.01 11.44 -13.92
CA SER A 25 2.08 12.18 -12.66
C SER A 25 1.01 13.25 -12.54
N ALA A 26 0.36 13.33 -11.38
CA ALA A 26 -0.42 14.50 -10.98
C ALA A 26 0.34 15.28 -9.92
N ASN A 27 0.46 16.58 -10.12
CA ASN A 27 0.82 17.54 -9.09
C ASN A 27 -0.39 18.46 -8.93
N GLN A 28 -0.92 18.69 -7.73
CA GLN A 28 -2.05 19.62 -7.50
C GLN A 28 -3.24 19.46 -8.48
N GLY A 29 -3.48 18.24 -8.96
CA GLY A 29 -4.48 17.92 -9.97
C GLY A 29 -5.00 16.51 -9.79
N THR A 30 -5.96 16.15 -10.63
CA THR A 30 -6.66 14.87 -10.57
C THR A 30 -6.31 14.01 -11.78
N LEU A 31 -6.11 12.72 -11.55
CA LEU A 31 -6.14 11.69 -12.58
C LEU A 31 -7.39 10.86 -12.32
N ASP A 32 -8.33 10.75 -13.24
CA ASP A 32 -9.55 9.99 -12.93
C ASP A 32 -9.28 8.49 -13.17
N SER A 33 -8.76 8.13 -14.35
CA SER A 33 -8.57 6.71 -14.70
C SER A 33 -7.34 6.45 -15.57
N LEU A 34 -6.53 5.48 -15.15
CA LEU A 34 -5.49 4.86 -15.97
C LEU A 34 -5.84 3.40 -16.22
N VAL A 35 -5.94 3.02 -17.49
CA VAL A 35 -6.24 1.65 -17.91
C VAL A 35 -5.14 1.19 -18.86
N GLU A 36 -4.25 0.29 -18.45
CA GLU A 36 -3.15 -0.38 -19.22
C GLU A 36 -1.87 -0.58 -18.38
N LEU A 37 -0.79 -1.05 -19.00
CA LEU A 37 0.53 -1.13 -18.36
C LEU A 37 1.14 0.26 -18.06
N MET A 38 1.43 0.52 -16.77
CA MET A 38 2.19 1.69 -16.32
C MET A 38 3.51 1.31 -15.65
N ARG A 39 4.62 1.89 -16.11
CA ARG A 39 5.88 1.71 -15.38
C ARG A 39 5.93 2.48 -14.06
N ARG A 40 5.37 3.70 -14.02
CA ARG A 40 5.37 4.57 -12.84
C ARG A 40 4.16 5.50 -12.82
N VAL A 41 3.50 5.60 -11.68
CA VAL A 41 2.46 6.58 -11.36
C VAL A 41 2.88 7.34 -10.11
N SER A 42 2.71 8.65 -10.09
CA SER A 42 3.08 9.49 -8.95
C SER A 42 2.09 10.63 -8.74
N VAL A 43 1.55 10.75 -7.55
CA VAL A 43 0.62 11.82 -7.15
C VAL A 43 1.30 12.67 -6.09
N ASN A 44 1.28 14.00 -6.27
CA ASN A 44 1.80 14.96 -5.30
C ASN A 44 0.75 16.04 -5.04
N GLN A 45 0.24 16.16 -3.81
CA GLN A 45 -0.81 17.15 -3.48
C GLN A 45 -2.04 17.07 -4.39
N GLY A 46 -2.35 15.89 -4.92
CA GLY A 46 -3.45 15.66 -5.86
C GLY A 46 -4.17 14.37 -5.56
N THR A 47 -5.08 13.99 -6.45
CA THR A 47 -5.90 12.78 -6.32
C THR A 47 -5.71 11.90 -7.54
N PHE A 48 -5.79 10.59 -7.33
CA PHE A 48 -5.87 9.62 -8.41
C PHE A 48 -6.92 8.57 -8.07
N ASP A 49 -8.02 8.58 -8.83
CA ASP A 49 -9.21 7.83 -8.45
C ASP A 49 -9.03 6.34 -8.78
N SER A 50 -8.57 5.99 -9.99
CA SER A 50 -8.49 4.58 -10.39
C SER A 50 -7.31 4.21 -11.29
N LEU A 51 -6.56 3.20 -10.87
CA LEU A 51 -5.64 2.44 -11.72
C LEU A 51 -6.21 1.05 -11.98
N VAL A 52 -6.33 0.68 -13.25
CA VAL A 52 -6.63 -0.69 -13.69
C VAL A 52 -5.53 -1.12 -14.65
N GLY A 53 -4.54 -1.84 -14.16
CA GLY A 53 -3.38 -2.15 -14.98
C GLY A 53 -2.16 -2.63 -14.23
N PRO A 54 -1.32 -3.48 -14.82
CA PRO A 54 -0.10 -3.91 -14.16
C PRO A 54 0.85 -2.71 -14.04
N SER A 55 1.30 -2.43 -12.80
CA SER A 55 2.17 -1.30 -12.55
C SER A 55 3.48 -1.61 -11.83
N GLY A 56 4.53 -0.91 -12.27
CA GLY A 56 5.86 -1.07 -11.70
C GLY A 56 6.05 -0.36 -10.35
N ARG A 57 5.49 0.84 -10.23
CA ARG A 57 5.54 1.65 -9.00
C ARG A 57 4.40 2.65 -9.00
N VAL A 58 3.63 2.69 -7.92
CA VAL A 58 2.67 3.74 -7.60
C VAL A 58 3.15 4.45 -6.34
N SER A 59 3.00 5.77 -6.29
CA SER A 59 3.29 6.52 -5.09
C SER A 59 2.43 7.76 -4.94
N ALA A 60 2.02 8.06 -3.71
CA ALA A 60 1.43 9.32 -3.32
C ALA A 60 2.31 10.04 -2.30
N ASN A 61 2.45 11.35 -2.48
CA ASN A 61 3.07 12.25 -1.52
C ASN A 61 2.09 13.39 -1.23
N GLN A 62 1.60 13.51 0.00
CA GLN A 62 0.59 14.51 0.35
C GLN A 62 -0.67 14.45 -0.55
N GLY A 63 -0.98 13.28 -1.10
CA GLY A 63 -2.09 13.10 -2.05
C GLY A 63 -2.81 11.79 -1.80
N THR A 64 -3.87 11.57 -2.56
CA THR A 64 -4.78 10.42 -2.40
C THR A 64 -4.71 9.49 -3.60
N LEU A 65 -4.77 8.18 -3.33
CA LEU A 65 -4.96 7.11 -4.29
C LEU A 65 -6.24 6.37 -3.89
N ASP A 66 -7.33 6.48 -4.63
CA ASP A 66 -8.60 5.91 -4.14
C ASP A 66 -8.64 4.41 -4.40
N SER A 67 -8.34 3.97 -5.62
CA SER A 67 -8.43 2.55 -5.98
C SER A 67 -7.32 2.09 -6.91
N LEU A 68 -6.58 1.07 -6.49
CA LEU A 68 -5.59 0.41 -7.31
C LEU A 68 -5.96 -1.06 -7.53
N VAL A 69 -6.22 -1.39 -8.78
CA VAL A 69 -6.66 -2.71 -9.24
C VAL A 69 -5.62 -3.23 -10.23
N GLU A 70 -5.19 -4.47 -10.05
CA GLU A 70 -4.15 -5.20 -10.79
C GLU A 70 -2.75 -5.26 -10.12
N LEU A 71 -1.92 -6.20 -10.60
CA LEU A 71 -0.61 -6.55 -10.04
C LEU A 71 0.32 -5.33 -9.94
N MET A 72 0.78 -5.07 -8.71
CA MET A 72 1.74 -4.00 -8.45
C MET A 72 3.02 -4.51 -7.81
N ARG A 73 4.14 -4.04 -8.35
CA ARG A 73 5.44 -4.39 -7.74
C ARG A 73 5.70 -3.58 -6.48
N ARG A 74 5.31 -2.30 -6.44
CA ARG A 74 5.57 -1.39 -5.31
C ARG A 74 4.52 -0.31 -5.20
N VAL A 75 3.99 -0.14 -3.99
CA VAL A 75 3.16 1.01 -3.61
C VAL A 75 3.80 1.73 -2.44
N SER A 76 3.75 3.06 -2.43
CA SER A 76 4.32 3.88 -1.36
C SER A 76 3.47 5.12 -1.13
N VAL A 77 3.01 5.30 0.10
CA VAL A 77 2.25 6.48 0.52
C VAL A 77 3.10 7.25 1.53
N ASN A 78 3.30 8.54 1.28
CA ASN A 78 4.02 9.44 2.16
C ASN A 78 3.14 10.65 2.51
N GLN A 79 2.78 10.84 3.77
CA GLN A 79 1.87 11.93 4.20
C GLN A 79 0.55 12.01 3.40
N GLY A 80 0.11 10.89 2.83
CA GLY A 80 -1.07 10.81 1.97
C GLY A 80 -1.94 9.62 2.34
N THR A 81 -2.88 9.30 1.47
CA THR A 81 -3.82 8.21 1.69
C THR A 81 -3.87 7.27 0.49
N LEU A 82 -4.04 5.99 0.76
CA LEU A 82 -4.50 4.99 -0.20
C LEU A 82 -5.73 4.30 0.38
N ASP A 83 -6.89 4.47 -0.24
CA ASP A 83 -8.14 3.97 0.34
C ASP A 83 -8.23 2.46 0.11
N SER A 84 -8.06 2.02 -1.14
CA SER A 84 -8.17 0.59 -1.45
C SER A 84 -7.14 0.09 -2.44
N LEU A 85 -6.66 -1.12 -2.13
CA LEU A 85 -5.84 -1.90 -3.03
C LEU A 85 -6.25 -3.36 -2.96
N VAL A 86 -6.66 -3.91 -4.09
CA VAL A 86 -7.24 -5.26 -4.19
C VAL A 86 -6.49 -6.06 -5.23
N GLU A 87 -5.26 -6.53 -4.94
CA GLU A 87 -4.48 -7.44 -5.80
C GLU A 87 -3.08 -7.80 -5.22
N PRO A 88 -2.42 -8.87 -5.71
CA PRO A 88 -1.12 -9.29 -5.25
C PRO A 88 -0.01 -8.25 -5.40
N MET A 89 0.81 -8.16 -4.36
CA MET A 89 1.91 -7.20 -4.31
C MET A 89 3.22 -7.75 -3.79
N GLN A 90 4.30 -7.15 -4.28
CA GLN A 90 5.62 -7.45 -3.72
C GLN A 90 5.94 -6.59 -2.50
N ARG A 91 5.60 -5.29 -2.52
CA ARG A 91 5.97 -4.35 -1.44
C ARG A 91 4.98 -3.20 -1.30
N VAL A 92 4.60 -2.94 -0.05
CA VAL A 92 3.78 -1.78 0.34
C VAL A 92 4.46 -1.01 1.46
N TYR A 93 4.39 0.31 1.38
CA TYR A 93 4.98 1.24 2.34
C TYR A 93 3.99 2.35 2.67
N ALA A 94 3.74 2.58 3.96
CA ALA A 94 3.11 3.78 4.49
C ALA A 94 4.12 4.51 5.39
N CYS A 95 4.47 5.74 5.04
CA CYS A 95 5.34 6.61 5.83
C CYS A 95 4.56 7.87 6.18
N GLU A 96 4.24 8.10 7.46
CA GLU A 96 3.42 9.25 7.90
C GLU A 96 2.07 9.37 7.16
N GLY A 97 1.61 8.31 6.50
CA GLY A 97 0.40 8.27 5.70
C GLY A 97 -0.41 7.03 6.02
N THR A 98 -1.60 6.96 5.44
CA THR A 98 -2.58 5.93 5.74
C THR A 98 -2.81 5.03 4.53
N ILE A 99 -2.96 3.74 4.77
CA ILE A 99 -3.55 2.82 3.80
C ILE A 99 -4.71 2.13 4.50
N GLU A 100 -5.93 2.39 4.03
CA GLU A 100 -7.12 1.91 4.72
C GLU A 100 -7.35 0.42 4.48
N SER A 101 -7.20 -0.03 3.23
CA SER A 101 -7.44 -1.44 2.90
C SER A 101 -6.45 -2.01 1.90
N LEU A 102 -5.86 -3.14 2.28
CA LEU A 102 -5.10 -4.01 1.39
C LEU A 102 -5.72 -5.40 1.39
N VAL A 103 -6.13 -5.86 0.22
CA VAL A 103 -6.71 -7.19 -0.01
C VAL A 103 -5.83 -7.94 -1.00
N GLU A 104 -5.57 -9.23 -0.77
CA GLU A 104 -4.74 -10.20 -1.55
C GLU A 104 -3.32 -10.50 -0.99
N PRO A 105 -2.58 -11.50 -1.51
CA PRO A 105 -1.25 -11.82 -1.01
C PRO A 105 -0.21 -10.69 -1.14
N MET A 106 0.44 -10.37 -0.02
CA MET A 106 1.57 -9.43 0.00
C MET A 106 2.87 -10.10 0.41
N ARG A 107 3.97 -9.82 -0.30
CA ARG A 107 5.28 -10.32 0.15
C ARG A 107 5.83 -9.52 1.33
N ARG A 108 5.71 -8.19 1.32
CA ARG A 108 6.28 -7.31 2.33
C ARG A 108 5.42 -6.07 2.52
N ILE A 109 5.16 -5.75 3.77
CA ILE A 109 4.42 -4.57 4.19
C ILE A 109 5.21 -3.85 5.26
N TYR A 110 5.25 -2.52 5.19
CA TYR A 110 5.95 -1.67 6.15
C TYR A 110 5.13 -0.42 6.45
N ALA A 111 4.83 -0.20 7.73
CA ALA A 111 4.39 1.06 8.28
C ALA A 111 5.57 1.71 9.02
N GLY A 112 5.99 2.91 8.58
CA GLY A 112 6.82 3.82 9.38
C GLY A 112 5.95 4.49 10.42
N GLU A 113 5.99 5.81 10.54
CA GLU A 113 5.02 6.62 11.32
C GLU A 113 3.61 6.66 10.69
N GLY A 114 3.29 5.72 9.81
CA GLY A 114 2.01 5.64 9.11
C GLY A 114 1.10 4.58 9.69
N THR A 115 -0.11 4.48 9.14
CA THR A 115 -1.15 3.53 9.56
C THR A 115 -1.51 2.60 8.41
N LEU A 116 -1.68 1.31 8.72
CA LEU A 116 -2.35 0.36 7.84
C LEU A 116 -3.55 -0.23 8.59
N ASP A 117 -4.77 0.13 8.17
CA ASP A 117 -5.96 -0.17 8.96
C ASP A 117 -6.39 -1.63 8.78
N SER A 118 -6.49 -2.10 7.53
CA SER A 118 -6.97 -3.46 7.25
C SER A 118 -6.13 -4.18 6.21
N LEU A 119 -5.57 -5.32 6.62
CA LEU A 119 -4.80 -6.23 5.79
C LEU A 119 -5.49 -7.59 5.72
N VAL A 120 -6.04 -7.91 4.55
CA VAL A 120 -6.77 -9.15 4.29
C VAL A 120 -6.02 -9.95 3.21
N GLY A 121 -5.24 -10.95 3.61
CA GLY A 121 -4.49 -11.76 2.67
C GLY A 121 -3.16 -12.28 3.23
N PRO A 122 -2.67 -13.43 2.73
CA PRO A 122 -1.47 -14.05 3.28
C PRO A 122 -0.24 -13.18 3.04
N SER A 123 0.52 -12.94 4.11
CA SER A 123 1.65 -12.03 4.08
C SER A 123 2.99 -12.68 4.41
N GLY A 124 4.02 -12.30 3.66
CA GLY A 124 5.40 -12.78 3.88
C GLY A 124 6.07 -12.12 5.08
N ARG A 125 6.01 -10.79 5.18
CA ARG A 125 6.55 -10.02 6.31
C ARG A 125 5.74 -8.75 6.47
N VAL A 126 5.33 -8.47 7.69
CA VAL A 126 4.67 -7.21 8.07
C VAL A 126 5.50 -6.57 9.18
N SER A 127 5.70 -5.26 9.09
CA SER A 127 6.53 -4.52 10.05
C SER A 127 5.93 -3.14 10.32
N ALA A 128 5.90 -2.74 11.60
CA ALA A 128 5.55 -1.40 12.06
C ALA A 128 6.74 -0.79 12.80
N ASN A 129 7.09 0.45 12.47
CA ASN A 129 8.10 1.22 13.19
C ASN A 129 7.55 2.61 13.51
N GLN A 130 7.14 2.84 14.75
CA GLN A 130 6.43 4.06 15.19
C GLN A 130 5.06 4.30 14.54
N GLY A 131 4.53 3.32 13.82
CA GLY A 131 3.19 3.37 13.23
C GLY A 131 2.33 2.21 13.67
N THR A 132 1.16 2.11 13.06
CA THR A 132 0.08 1.25 13.51
C THR A 132 -0.34 0.27 12.43
N LEU A 133 -0.63 -0.96 12.84
CA LEU A 133 -1.24 -2.02 12.06
C LEU A 133 -2.51 -2.47 12.78
N ASP A 134 -3.68 -1.99 12.37
CA ASP A 134 -4.88 -2.18 13.18
C ASP A 134 -5.42 -3.61 13.04
N SER A 135 -5.56 -4.12 11.82
CA SER A 135 -6.10 -5.46 11.58
C SER A 135 -5.30 -6.25 10.57
N LEU A 136 -4.73 -7.38 11.00
CA LEU A 136 -4.22 -8.43 10.11
C LEU A 136 -5.14 -9.64 10.19
N VAL A 137 -5.83 -9.93 9.10
CA VAL A 137 -6.68 -11.10 8.94
C VAL A 137 -6.05 -11.93 7.84
N GLU A 138 -5.35 -13.02 8.21
CA GLU A 138 -4.75 -14.09 7.37
C GLU A 138 -3.32 -14.47 7.83
N PRO A 139 -2.79 -15.65 7.45
CA PRO A 139 -1.49 -16.13 7.89
C PRO A 139 -0.34 -15.20 7.51
N VAL A 140 0.46 -14.82 8.51
CA VAL A 140 1.68 -14.03 8.32
C VAL A 140 2.92 -14.80 8.75
N ARG A 141 3.94 -14.87 7.88
CA ARG A 141 5.16 -15.61 8.22
C ARG A 141 6.02 -14.89 9.26
N ARG A 142 6.07 -13.56 9.26
CA ARG A 142 6.84 -12.76 10.21
C ARG A 142 6.18 -11.41 10.46
N VAL A 143 6.01 -11.08 11.73
CA VAL A 143 5.52 -9.78 12.18
C VAL A 143 6.52 -9.14 13.12
N SER A 144 6.72 -7.84 13.00
CA SER A 144 7.60 -7.08 13.89
C SER A 144 7.06 -5.69 14.19
N ALA A 145 7.05 -5.29 15.45
CA ALA A 145 6.73 -3.93 15.89
C ALA A 145 7.93 -3.33 16.64
N ASN A 146 8.37 -2.13 16.26
CA ASN A 146 9.40 -1.36 16.96
C ASN A 146 8.86 0.03 17.28
N GLN A 147 8.56 0.31 18.54
CA GLN A 147 7.84 1.54 18.95
C GLN A 147 6.50 1.78 18.24
N GLY A 148 6.01 0.79 17.50
CA GLY A 148 4.73 0.82 16.80
C GLY A 148 3.75 -0.16 17.42
N THR A 149 2.53 -0.14 16.92
CA THR A 149 1.39 -0.85 17.48
C THR A 149 0.85 -1.86 16.48
N ILE A 150 0.44 -3.02 16.97
CA ILE A 150 -0.33 -4.01 16.19
C ILE A 150 -1.54 -4.41 17.01
N ASP A 151 -2.73 -4.00 16.58
CA ASP A 151 -3.93 -4.11 17.42
C ASP A 151 -4.53 -5.51 17.36
N SER A 152 -4.82 -6.02 16.17
CA SER A 152 -5.56 -7.28 16.01
C SER A 152 -4.91 -8.23 15.00
N LEU A 153 -4.60 -9.43 15.48
CA LEU A 153 -4.06 -10.53 14.68
C LEU A 153 -5.03 -11.73 14.68
N VAL A 154 -5.59 -11.99 13.51
CA VAL A 154 -6.51 -13.10 13.24
C VAL A 154 -5.84 -13.99 12.20
N GLU A 155 -5.67 -15.28 12.50
CA GLU A 155 -4.88 -16.32 11.78
C GLU A 155 -3.42 -16.55 12.26
N PRO A 156 -2.86 -17.78 12.10
CA PRO A 156 -1.64 -18.19 12.76
C PRO A 156 -0.41 -17.46 12.21
N MET A 157 0.45 -17.05 13.14
CA MET A 157 1.75 -16.48 12.84
C MET A 157 2.89 -17.43 13.13
N ARG A 158 3.88 -17.43 12.23
CA ARG A 158 5.09 -18.23 12.46
C ARG A 158 6.09 -17.57 13.41
N ARG A 159 6.22 -16.24 13.38
CA ARG A 159 7.15 -15.48 14.22
C ARG A 159 6.64 -14.07 14.46
N VAL A 160 6.70 -13.61 15.70
CA VAL A 160 6.33 -12.26 16.12
C VAL A 160 7.47 -11.67 16.95
N TYR A 161 7.84 -10.42 16.67
CA TYR A 161 8.86 -9.68 17.40
C TYR A 161 8.29 -8.33 17.84
N ALA A 162 8.37 -8.03 19.14
CA ALA A 162 8.06 -6.70 19.66
C ALA A 162 9.34 -6.18 20.33
N GLY A 163 9.86 -5.05 19.85
CA GLY A 163 10.85 -4.26 20.57
C GLY A 163 10.16 -3.46 21.66
N GLU A 164 10.18 -2.13 21.55
CA GLU A 164 9.35 -1.22 22.35
C GLU A 164 7.92 -1.04 21.77
N GLY A 165 7.49 -1.94 20.89
CA GLY A 165 6.15 -1.90 20.29
C GLY A 165 5.11 -2.69 21.08
N THR A 166 3.84 -2.43 20.83
CA THR A 166 2.70 -3.11 21.47
C THR A 166 2.04 -4.11 20.53
N LEU A 167 1.48 -5.17 21.12
CA LEU A 167 0.69 -6.21 20.45
C LEU A 167 -0.56 -6.43 21.32
N ASP A 168 -1.72 -5.92 20.90
CA ASP A 168 -2.87 -5.81 21.81
C ASP A 168 -3.77 -7.05 21.80
N SER A 169 -4.04 -7.64 20.64
CA SER A 169 -4.95 -8.79 20.51
C SER A 169 -4.43 -9.87 19.55
N LEU A 170 -4.36 -11.10 20.05
CA LEU A 170 -3.93 -12.30 19.33
C LEU A 170 -5.03 -13.36 19.42
N VAL A 171 -5.70 -13.69 18.30
CA VAL A 171 -6.88 -14.57 18.31
C VAL A 171 -6.56 -16.04 17.99
N VAL A 172 -5.28 -16.46 17.89
CA VAL A 172 -4.91 -17.84 17.52
C VAL A 172 -3.50 -18.26 17.99
N PRO A 173 -3.15 -19.57 17.99
CA PRO A 173 -1.89 -20.04 18.55
C PRO A 173 -0.68 -19.55 17.73
N VAL A 174 0.12 -18.67 18.34
CA VAL A 174 1.44 -18.29 17.84
C VAL A 174 2.42 -19.41 18.20
N ARG A 175 3.21 -19.90 17.24
CA ARG A 175 4.42 -20.66 17.56
C ARG A 175 5.51 -19.66 17.98
N THR A 176 5.52 -19.31 19.26
CA THR A 176 6.62 -18.53 19.86
C THR A 176 7.85 -19.44 19.98
N ASN A 177 8.80 -19.31 19.05
CA ASN A 177 10.13 -19.86 19.29
C ASN A 177 10.82 -18.94 20.29
N ARG A 178 10.91 -19.38 21.55
CA ARG A 178 11.95 -18.95 22.48
C ARG A 178 13.33 -19.29 21.93
#